data_AF-A0A6N0LIQ0-F1
#
_entry.id   AF-A0A6N0LIQ0-F1
#
_cell.length_a   1.000
_cell.length_b   1.000
_cell.length_c   1.000
_cell.angle_alpha   90.00
_cell.angle_beta   90.00
_cell.angle_gamma   90.00
#
_symmetry.space_group_name_H-M   'P 1'
#
loop_
_entity.id
_entity.type
_entity.pdbx_description
1 polymer ?
#
loop_
_entity_poly.entity_id
_entity_poly.type
_entity_poly.pdbx_seq_one_letter_code
_entity_poly.pdbx_strand_id
1 'polypeptide(L)'
;MTAPKLRFKEFDGDWNSSALVDISQIITGSTPTTSKREYYNGEFLFVSPADIQENRYIETTKTTLTVEGFDKCRHIPENSVLFVCIGSTIGKVAQNKVTCATNQQINAVIPNKGYSSDFLYLQLKKLAPNIKLNAGAQAVPLINII
;
A
#
# COMPACT_ATOMS: atom_id res chain seq x y z
N MET A 1 -11.41 14.18 -23.18
CA MET A 1 -9.98 14.45 -22.92
C MET A 1 -9.69 14.11 -21.49
N THR A 2 -8.77 13.18 -21.27
CA THR A 2 -8.26 12.81 -19.94
C THR A 2 -7.01 13.61 -19.58
N ALA A 3 -6.50 14.46 -20.49
CA ALA A 3 -5.39 15.39 -20.27
C ALA A 3 -5.50 16.22 -18.97
N PRO A 4 -4.40 16.39 -18.22
CA PRO A 4 -4.40 17.10 -16.94
C PRO A 4 -4.38 18.61 -17.18
N LYS A 5 -4.93 19.40 -16.25
CA LYS A 5 -4.91 20.88 -16.33
C LYS A 5 -3.50 21.47 -16.34
N LEU A 6 -2.55 20.78 -15.70
CA LEU A 6 -1.14 21.15 -15.66
C LEU A 6 -0.31 19.98 -16.20
N ARG A 7 0.54 20.25 -17.18
CA ARG A 7 1.44 19.28 -17.80
C ARG A 7 2.78 19.95 -18.10
N PHE A 8 3.88 19.21 -17.90
CA PHE A 8 5.19 19.65 -18.36
C PHE A 8 5.21 19.73 -19.89
N LYS A 9 5.90 20.73 -20.44
CA LYS A 9 5.85 21.05 -21.89
C LYS A 9 6.39 19.92 -22.77
N GLU A 10 7.25 19.09 -22.20
CA GLU A 10 7.92 17.95 -22.83
C GLU A 10 6.99 16.74 -23.02
N PHE A 11 5.78 16.76 -22.44
CA PHE A 11 4.81 15.68 -22.57
C PHE A 11 3.54 16.19 -23.25
N ASP A 12 3.11 15.51 -24.30
CA ASP A 12 1.85 15.76 -25.01
C ASP A 12 0.94 14.51 -24.97
N GLY A 13 -0.33 14.66 -25.32
CA GLY A 13 -1.32 13.57 -25.43
C GLY A 13 -2.28 13.40 -24.25
N ASP A 14 -3.17 12.42 -24.33
CA ASP A 14 -4.11 12.05 -23.27
C ASP A 14 -3.46 11.10 -22.24
N TRP A 15 -4.10 10.95 -21.07
CA TRP A 15 -3.69 9.93 -20.09
C TRP A 15 -4.21 8.56 -20.49
N ASN A 16 -3.39 7.53 -20.30
CA ASN A 16 -3.82 6.14 -20.44
C ASN A 16 -4.40 5.63 -19.12
N SER A 17 -5.43 4.80 -19.22
CA SER A 17 -5.95 4.06 -18.06
C SER A 17 -5.31 2.68 -18.02
N SER A 18 -4.90 2.25 -16.83
CA SER A 18 -4.34 0.91 -16.60
C SER A 18 -4.93 0.32 -15.33
N ALA A 19 -5.08 -1.01 -15.27
CA ALA A 19 -5.42 -1.63 -14.02
C ALA A 19 -4.20 -1.60 -13.09
N LEU A 20 -4.43 -1.48 -11.78
CA LEU A 20 -3.33 -1.47 -10.82
C LEU A 20 -2.48 -2.76 -10.90
N VAL A 21 -3.10 -3.89 -11.25
CA VAL A 21 -2.43 -5.18 -11.42
C VAL A 21 -1.48 -5.24 -12.63
N ASP A 22 -1.63 -4.37 -13.62
CA ASP A 22 -0.78 -4.37 -14.83
C ASP A 22 0.59 -3.70 -14.56
N ILE A 23 0.61 -2.82 -13.58
CA ILE A 23 1.72 -1.88 -13.30
C ILE A 23 2.31 -2.05 -11.90
N SER A 24 1.76 -2.99 -11.13
CA SER A 24 2.23 -3.32 -9.79
C SER A 24 1.90 -4.76 -9.41
N GLN A 25 2.66 -5.30 -8.48
CA GLN A 25 2.29 -6.50 -7.74
C GLN A 25 1.51 -6.11 -6.49
N ILE A 26 0.36 -6.75 -6.26
CA ILE A 26 -0.45 -6.53 -5.06
C ILE A 26 -0.30 -7.72 -4.13
N ILE A 27 0.14 -7.47 -2.89
CA ILE A 27 0.32 -8.49 -1.86
C ILE A 27 -0.56 -8.15 -0.66
N THR A 28 -1.48 -9.04 -0.30
CA THR A 28 -2.19 -8.94 0.98
C THR A 28 -1.27 -9.33 2.12
N GLY A 29 -1.30 -8.57 3.21
CA GLY A 29 -0.54 -8.85 4.42
C GLY A 29 -0.82 -10.22 5.02
N SER A 30 0.01 -10.60 5.99
CA SER A 30 -0.08 -11.87 6.70
C SER A 30 0.35 -11.67 8.15
N THR A 31 -0.45 -12.21 9.06
CA THR A 31 -0.18 -12.12 10.50
C THR A 31 0.44 -13.45 10.96
N PRO A 32 1.58 -13.45 11.68
CA PRO A 32 2.11 -14.66 12.27
C PRO A 32 1.20 -15.12 13.41
N THR A 33 1.39 -16.35 13.91
CA THR A 33 0.51 -16.88 14.96
C THR A 33 0.54 -16.02 16.22
N THR A 34 -0.58 -15.36 16.56
CA THR A 34 -0.66 -14.39 17.66
C THR A 34 -0.48 -14.99 19.05
N SER A 35 -0.74 -16.30 19.22
CA SER A 35 -0.49 -17.00 20.47
C SER A 35 1.00 -17.25 20.73
N LYS A 36 1.84 -17.22 19.69
CA LYS A 36 3.29 -17.43 19.81
C LYS A 36 4.00 -16.11 20.10
N ARG A 37 4.15 -15.82 21.39
CA ARG A 37 4.78 -14.57 21.87
C ARG A 37 6.23 -14.40 21.38
N GLU A 38 6.94 -15.50 21.12
CA GLU A 38 8.31 -15.53 20.56
C GLU A 38 8.43 -14.84 19.19
N TYR A 39 7.33 -14.67 18.45
CA TYR A 39 7.31 -14.01 17.15
C TYR A 39 7.30 -12.48 17.24
N TYR A 40 7.07 -11.91 18.42
CA TYR A 40 6.82 -10.49 18.60
C TYR A 40 7.91 -9.80 19.42
N ASN A 41 7.92 -8.47 19.40
CA ASN A 41 8.86 -7.60 20.10
C ASN A 41 10.32 -7.74 19.62
N GLY A 42 10.51 -7.90 18.31
CA GLY A 42 11.83 -7.89 17.68
C GLY A 42 12.11 -6.58 16.92
N GLU A 43 12.85 -6.70 15.82
CA GLU A 43 13.39 -5.55 15.07
C GLU A 43 12.62 -5.25 13.78
N PHE A 44 11.83 -6.19 13.26
CA PHE A 44 11.08 -6.00 12.02
C PHE A 44 9.75 -5.31 12.25
N LEU A 45 9.44 -4.29 11.47
CA LEU A 45 8.17 -3.58 11.59
C LEU A 45 6.99 -4.48 11.18
N PHE A 46 5.93 -4.48 11.99
CA PHE A 46 4.65 -5.09 11.65
C PHE A 46 3.57 -4.01 11.58
N VAL A 47 3.23 -3.61 10.36
CA VAL A 47 2.32 -2.50 10.11
C VAL A 47 0.87 -2.97 10.24
N SER A 48 0.11 -2.29 11.10
CA SER A 48 -1.32 -2.46 11.26
C SER A 48 -2.09 -1.22 10.76
N PRO A 49 -3.41 -1.31 10.54
CA PRO A 49 -4.22 -0.13 10.19
C PRO A 49 -4.18 1.01 11.23
N ALA A 50 -3.74 0.73 12.45
CA ALA A 50 -3.58 1.73 13.51
C ALA A 50 -2.29 2.55 13.38
N ASP A 51 -1.27 2.01 12.68
CA ASP A 51 0.01 2.67 12.41
C ASP A 51 -0.06 3.58 11.18
N ILE A 52 -1.04 3.34 10.30
CA ILE A 52 -1.33 4.21 9.16
C ILE A 52 -2.27 5.33 9.64
N GLN A 53 -1.78 6.56 9.69
CA GLN A 53 -2.56 7.75 10.04
C GLN A 53 -2.39 8.82 8.96
N GLU A 54 -2.10 10.07 9.33
CA GLU A 54 -1.85 11.17 8.39
C GLU A 54 -0.41 11.17 7.83
N ASN A 55 0.47 10.37 8.43
CA ASN A 55 1.85 10.22 8.00
C ASN A 55 1.93 9.43 6.68
N ARG A 56 2.60 10.02 5.69
CA ARG A 56 2.90 9.34 4.42
C ARG A 56 3.80 8.12 4.64
N TYR A 57 4.81 8.23 5.51
CA TYR A 57 5.84 7.22 5.67
C TYR A 57 5.68 6.44 6.97
N ILE A 58 5.84 5.12 6.89
CA ILE A 58 5.96 4.23 8.03
C ILE A 58 7.43 4.02 8.34
N GLU A 59 7.84 4.54 9.49
CA GLU A 59 9.20 4.45 10.04
C GLU A 59 9.21 3.66 11.36
N THR A 60 8.09 3.65 12.07
CA THR A 60 7.89 2.91 13.32
C THR A 60 6.50 2.29 13.36
N THR A 61 6.34 1.24 14.15
CA THR A 61 5.06 0.55 14.36
C THR A 61 4.90 0.23 15.84
N LYS A 62 3.64 0.12 16.31
CA LYS A 62 3.36 -0.29 17.70
C LYS A 62 3.77 -1.72 17.99
N THR A 63 3.76 -2.57 16.98
CA THR A 63 4.15 -3.98 17.08
C THR A 63 5.31 -4.26 16.15
N THR A 64 6.29 -5.00 16.65
CA THR A 64 7.42 -5.48 15.86
C THR A 64 7.51 -7.00 15.94
N LEU A 65 8.25 -7.60 15.01
CA LEU A 65 8.46 -9.04 14.89
C LEU A 65 9.93 -9.38 15.08
N THR A 66 10.16 -10.53 15.69
CA THR A 66 11.47 -11.20 15.65
C THR A 66 11.75 -11.71 14.24
N VAL A 67 13.00 -12.11 13.96
CA VAL A 67 13.37 -12.76 12.68
C VAL A 67 12.44 -13.94 12.40
N GLU A 68 12.23 -14.81 13.39
CA GLU A 68 11.37 -15.98 13.25
C GLU A 68 9.91 -15.62 12.93
N GLY A 69 9.37 -14.59 13.59
CA GLY A 69 8.02 -14.10 13.33
C GLY A 69 7.88 -13.47 11.95
N PHE A 70 8.90 -12.72 11.53
CA PHE A 70 8.96 -12.07 10.23
C PHE A 70 9.04 -13.10 9.09
N ASP A 71 9.78 -14.19 9.27
CA ASP A 71 9.88 -15.30 8.30
C ASP A 71 8.58 -16.10 8.13
N LYS A 72 7.61 -15.97 9.06
CA LYS A 72 6.27 -16.52 8.88
C LYS A 72 5.33 -15.60 8.10
N CYS A 73 5.80 -14.40 7.75
CA CYS A 73 5.03 -13.41 7.04
C CYS A 73 5.48 -13.25 5.60
N ARG A 74 4.62 -12.66 4.76
CA ARG A 74 5.01 -12.10 3.48
C ARG A 74 5.84 -10.86 3.72
N HIS A 75 6.99 -10.80 3.08
CA HIS A 75 7.90 -9.67 3.18
C HIS A 75 7.49 -8.61 2.15
N ILE A 76 7.21 -7.41 2.64
CA ILE A 76 6.87 -6.26 1.82
C ILE A 76 8.14 -5.44 1.63
N PRO A 77 8.66 -5.30 0.39
CA PRO A 77 9.89 -4.56 0.15
C PRO A 77 9.70 -3.08 0.48
N GLU A 78 10.79 -2.39 0.80
CA GLU A 78 10.80 -0.94 0.96
C GLU A 78 10.19 -0.20 -0.25
N ASN A 79 9.68 1.01 -0.01
CA ASN A 79 9.03 1.84 -1.02
C ASN A 79 7.79 1.18 -1.65
N SER A 80 7.08 0.31 -0.93
CA SER A 80 5.75 -0.17 -1.34
C SER A 80 4.67 0.78 -0.84
N VAL A 81 3.55 0.87 -1.56
CA VAL A 81 2.38 1.63 -1.09
C VAL A 81 1.47 0.71 -0.29
N LEU A 82 1.14 1.08 0.94
CA LEU A 82 0.26 0.32 1.82
C LEU A 82 -1.15 0.92 1.78
N PHE A 83 -2.16 0.10 1.51
CA PHE A 83 -3.56 0.52 1.44
C PHE A 83 -4.42 -0.34 2.37
N VAL A 84 -5.17 0.30 3.26
CA VAL A 84 -6.10 -0.41 4.17
C VAL A 84 -7.39 -0.76 3.43
N CYS A 85 -7.71 -2.05 3.37
CA CYS A 85 -8.83 -2.61 2.59
C CYS A 85 -10.00 -3.09 3.45
N ILE A 86 -9.87 -3.18 4.79
CA ILE A 86 -10.89 -3.77 5.66
C ILE A 86 -11.17 -2.87 6.87
N GLY A 87 -12.45 -2.77 7.25
CA GLY A 87 -12.91 -2.10 8.48
C GLY A 87 -13.24 -0.62 8.30
N SER A 88 -13.45 0.09 9.42
CA SER A 88 -13.81 1.51 9.41
C SER A 88 -12.72 2.43 8.86
N THR A 89 -11.50 1.92 8.76
CA THR A 89 -10.29 2.63 8.30
C THR A 89 -9.94 2.36 6.84
N ILE A 90 -10.84 1.77 6.04
CA ILE A 90 -10.65 1.62 4.59
C ILE A 90 -10.26 2.94 3.94
N GLY A 91 -9.30 2.88 3.02
CA GLY A 91 -8.83 4.04 2.24
C GLY A 91 -7.67 4.78 2.88
N LYS A 92 -7.18 4.36 4.05
CA LYS A 92 -5.91 4.87 4.56
C LYS A 92 -4.74 4.40 3.70
N VAL A 93 -3.81 5.31 3.40
CA VAL A 93 -2.67 5.05 2.49
C VAL A 93 -1.37 5.55 3.12
N ALA A 94 -0.32 4.74 3.06
CA ALA A 94 1.05 5.10 3.45
C ALA A 94 2.08 4.43 2.54
N GLN A 95 3.36 4.68 2.77
CA GLN A 95 4.50 4.01 2.15
C GLN A 95 5.48 3.54 3.23
N ASN A 96 6.01 2.32 3.11
CA ASN A 96 7.03 1.84 4.05
C ASN A 96 8.44 2.28 3.61
N LYS A 97 9.25 2.73 4.57
CA LYS A 97 10.65 3.14 4.32
C LYS A 97 11.65 2.00 4.39
N VAL A 98 11.29 0.92 5.06
CA VAL A 98 12.10 -0.28 5.21
C VAL A 98 11.24 -1.50 4.90
N THR A 99 11.88 -2.61 4.54
CA THR A 99 11.19 -3.89 4.38
C THR A 99 10.45 -4.25 5.66
N CYS A 100 9.18 -4.63 5.54
CA CYS A 100 8.30 -4.86 6.69
C CYS A 100 7.28 -5.98 6.42
N ALA A 101 6.53 -6.37 7.45
CA ALA A 101 5.35 -7.21 7.33
C ALA A 101 4.10 -6.37 7.63
N THR A 102 2.95 -6.78 7.11
CA THR A 102 1.69 -6.06 7.30
C THR A 102 0.57 -6.98 7.74
N ASN A 103 -0.39 -6.42 8.46
CA ASN A 103 -1.63 -7.11 8.83
C ASN A 103 -2.47 -7.47 7.57
N GLN A 104 -3.26 -8.55 7.65
CA GLN A 104 -4.14 -9.04 6.58
C GLN A 104 -5.19 -8.01 6.08
N GLN A 105 -5.47 -6.98 6.86
CA GLN A 105 -6.35 -5.87 6.45
C GLN A 105 -5.70 -4.90 5.45
N ILE A 106 -4.40 -5.07 5.16
CA ILE A 106 -3.60 -4.17 4.34
C ILE A 106 -3.16 -4.89 3.08
N ASN A 107 -3.36 -4.25 1.93
CA ASN A 107 -2.70 -4.64 0.68
C ASN A 107 -1.49 -3.74 0.44
N ALA A 108 -0.33 -4.34 0.23
CA ALA A 108 0.85 -3.68 -0.28
C ALA A 108 0.84 -3.69 -1.81
N VAL A 109 1.14 -2.55 -2.40
CA VAL A 109 1.20 -2.30 -3.83
C VAL A 109 2.64 -2.00 -4.17
N ILE A 110 3.30 -2.97 -4.80
CA ILE A 110 4.72 -2.94 -5.14
C ILE A 110 4.83 -2.54 -6.61
N PRO A 111 5.39 -1.37 -6.94
CA PRO A 111 5.47 -0.92 -8.33
C PRO A 111 6.34 -1.87 -9.17
N ASN A 112 5.91 -2.14 -10.40
CA ASN A 112 6.75 -2.82 -11.37
C ASN A 112 7.91 -1.90 -11.80
N LYS A 113 8.98 -2.48 -12.37
CA LYS A 113 10.12 -1.72 -12.88
C LYS A 113 9.64 -0.64 -13.87
N GLY A 114 10.06 0.61 -13.66
CA GLY A 114 9.68 1.75 -14.50
C GLY A 114 8.47 2.53 -14.00
N TYR A 115 7.75 2.02 -12.99
CA TYR A 115 6.66 2.75 -12.34
C TYR A 115 7.11 3.36 -11.02
N SER A 116 6.65 4.57 -10.73
CA SER A 116 7.02 5.31 -9.53
C SER A 116 6.08 4.97 -8.37
N SER A 117 6.64 4.46 -7.26
CA SER A 117 5.90 4.25 -6.01
C SER A 117 5.20 5.52 -5.53
N ASP A 118 5.87 6.66 -5.67
CA ASP A 118 5.36 7.97 -5.26
C ASP A 118 4.14 8.38 -6.08
N PHE A 119 4.18 8.11 -7.38
CA PHE A 119 3.04 8.32 -8.25
C PHE A 119 1.86 7.43 -7.84
N LEU A 120 2.10 6.13 -7.58
CA LEU A 120 1.07 5.22 -7.11
C LEU A 120 0.47 5.64 -5.77
N TYR A 121 1.30 6.10 -4.84
CA TYR A 121 0.84 6.66 -3.56
C TYR A 121 -0.11 7.83 -3.78
N LEU A 122 0.27 8.79 -4.64
CA LEU A 122 -0.57 9.96 -4.93
C LEU A 122 -1.89 9.56 -5.60
N GLN A 123 -1.86 8.62 -6.55
CA GLN A 123 -3.08 8.13 -7.21
C GLN A 123 -3.99 7.38 -6.23
N LEU A 124 -3.45 6.46 -5.43
CA LEU A 124 -4.23 5.71 -4.45
C LEU A 124 -4.79 6.62 -3.37
N LYS A 125 -4.02 7.61 -2.90
CA LYS A 125 -4.52 8.62 -1.95
C LYS A 125 -5.66 9.45 -2.55
N LYS A 126 -5.57 9.82 -3.83
CA LYS A 126 -6.63 10.54 -4.54
C LYS A 126 -7.88 9.68 -4.74
N LEU A 127 -7.72 8.40 -5.05
CA LEU A 127 -8.82 7.46 -5.30
C LEU A 127 -9.44 6.89 -4.02
N ALA A 128 -8.72 6.94 -2.88
CA ALA A 128 -9.14 6.37 -1.61
C ALA A 128 -10.56 6.73 -1.16
N PRO A 129 -11.03 8.01 -1.25
CA PRO A 129 -12.41 8.33 -0.89
C PRO A 129 -13.44 7.60 -1.76
N ASN A 130 -13.19 7.51 -3.07
CA ASN A 130 -14.08 6.79 -3.99
C ASN A 130 -14.02 5.28 -3.75
N ILE A 131 -12.84 4.71 -3.49
CA ILE A 131 -12.68 3.29 -3.16
C ILE A 131 -13.44 2.98 -1.86
N LYS A 132 -13.37 3.86 -0.85
CA LYS A 132 -14.09 3.69 0.43
C LYS A 132 -15.60 3.70 0.24
N LEU A 133 -16.14 4.61 -0.57
CA LEU A 133 -17.57 4.66 -0.88
C LEU A 133 -18.04 3.40 -1.61
N ASN A 134 -17.20 2.88 -2.52
CA ASN A 134 -17.50 1.68 -3.30
C ASN A 134 -17.12 0.37 -2.60
N ALA A 135 -16.48 0.38 -1.42
CA ALA A 135 -16.03 -0.86 -0.77
C ALA A 135 -17.18 -1.81 -0.35
N GLY A 136 -18.44 -1.37 -0.45
CA GLY A 136 -19.63 -2.23 -0.37
C GLY A 136 -20.00 -2.96 -1.67
N ALA A 137 -19.39 -2.61 -2.81
CA ALA A 137 -19.60 -3.18 -4.13
C ALA A 137 -18.23 -3.55 -4.74
N GLN A 138 -17.94 -4.85 -4.87
CA GLN A 138 -16.63 -5.33 -5.35
C GLN A 138 -16.24 -4.72 -6.70
N ALA A 139 -15.07 -4.07 -6.77
CA ALA A 139 -14.35 -3.79 -8.02
C ALA A 139 -12.85 -3.54 -7.75
N VAL A 140 -11.98 -4.06 -8.63
CA VAL A 140 -10.54 -3.75 -8.64
C VAL A 140 -10.35 -2.27 -9.03
N PRO A 141 -9.53 -1.47 -8.32
CA PRO A 141 -9.35 -0.07 -8.68
C PRO A 141 -8.63 0.08 -10.02
N LEU A 142 -9.23 0.82 -10.96
CA LEU A 142 -8.57 1.31 -12.17
C LEU A 142 -7.77 2.58 -11.84
N ILE A 143 -6.55 2.69 -12.37
CA ILE A 143 -5.66 3.84 -12.15
C ILE A 143 -5.35 4.49 -13.49
N ASN A 144 -5.35 5.82 -13.55
CA ASN A 144 -4.84 6.54 -14.72
C ASN A 144 -3.33 6.77 -14.56
N ILE A 145 -2.56 6.33 -15.55
CA ILE A 145 -1.10 6.30 -15.53
C ILE A 145 -0.56 7.01 -16.77
N ILE A 146 0.56 7.71 -16.57
CA ILE A 146 1.26 8.56 -17.55
C ILE A 146 1.63 7.72 -18.77
#